data_AF-A0A356K0H2-F1
#
_entry.id   AF-A0A356K0H2-F1
#
_cell.length_a   1.000
_cell.length_b   1.000
_cell.length_c   1.000
_cell.angle_alpha   90.00
_cell.angle_beta   90.00
_cell.angle_gamma   90.00
#
_symmetry.space_group_name_H-M   'P 1'
#
loop_
_entity.id
_entity.type
_entity.pdbx_description
1 polymer ?
#
loop_
_entity_poly.entity_id
_entity_poly.type
_entity_poly.pdbx_seq_one_letter_code
_entity_poly.pdbx_strand_id
1 'polypeptide(L)'
;MKKNLLLAVFVLFAFTSCNFKAEKNVPRTISVTGKGTVKLDNEKAVISLSVVTRSSSVLAATEDNAKKMEAVRNSFEALGIGKENISTSSFYIQQETSYSNG
;
A
#
# COMPACT_ATOMS: atom_id res chain seq x y z
N MET A 1 36.30 57.06 -62.57
CA MET A 1 35.96 56.74 -61.15
C MET A 1 34.79 55.75 -61.00
N LYS A 2 33.82 55.68 -61.93
CA LYS A 2 32.66 54.76 -61.83
C LYS A 2 32.99 53.26 -62.01
N LYS A 3 34.03 52.91 -62.79
CA LYS A 3 34.46 51.49 -63.00
C LYS A 3 35.08 50.83 -61.77
N ASN A 4 35.85 51.58 -60.97
CA ASN A 4 36.51 51.06 -59.76
C ASN A 4 35.52 50.94 -58.58
N LEU A 5 34.45 51.75 -58.59
CA LEU A 5 33.35 51.66 -57.64
C LEU A 5 32.49 50.40 -57.88
N LEU A 6 32.32 50.00 -59.14
CA LEU A 6 31.55 48.80 -59.51
C LEU A 6 32.28 47.50 -59.16
N LEU A 7 33.62 47.52 -59.19
CA LEU A 7 34.45 46.37 -58.82
C LEU A 7 34.49 46.15 -57.29
N ALA A 8 34.46 47.21 -56.50
CA ALA A 8 34.43 47.13 -55.03
C ALA A 8 33.11 46.56 -54.48
N VAL A 9 31.98 46.82 -55.15
CA VAL A 9 30.67 46.29 -54.77
C VAL A 9 30.53 44.80 -55.10
N PHE A 10 31.18 44.34 -56.17
CA PHE A 10 31.15 42.93 -56.58
C PHE A 10 31.98 42.02 -55.65
N VAL A 11 33.08 42.53 -55.10
CA VAL A 11 33.93 41.79 -54.14
C VAL A 11 33.24 41.68 -52.77
N LEU A 12 32.44 42.67 -52.37
CA LEU A 12 31.73 42.65 -51.09
C LEU A 12 30.52 41.68 -51.09
N PHE A 13 29.94 41.40 -52.26
CA PHE A 13 28.83 40.46 -52.42
C PHE A 13 29.28 38.98 -52.45
N ALA A 14 30.55 38.71 -52.76
CA ALA A 14 31.11 37.36 -52.84
C ALA A 14 31.51 36.78 -51.47
N PHE A 15 31.70 37.62 -50.45
CA PHE A 15 32.07 37.17 -49.09
C PHE A 15 30.89 36.88 -48.17
N THR A 16 29.65 37.19 -48.57
CA THR A 16 28.46 37.05 -47.72
C THR A 16 27.77 35.69 -47.81
N SER A 17 28.28 34.75 -48.62
CA SER A 17 27.64 33.45 -48.88
C SER A 17 28.37 32.25 -48.27
N CYS A 18 28.87 32.36 -47.04
CA CYS A 18 29.25 31.19 -46.24
C CYS A 18 28.41 31.15 -44.95
N ASN A 19 27.21 30.59 -45.05
CA ASN A 19 26.41 30.24 -43.88
C ASN A 19 26.89 28.87 -43.38
N PHE A 20 27.79 28.84 -42.39
CA PHE A 20 28.11 27.61 -41.66
C PHE A 20 26.86 27.16 -40.91
N LYS A 21 26.17 26.12 -41.41
CA LYS A 21 25.10 25.47 -40.65
C LYS A 21 25.74 24.53 -39.62
N ALA A 22 25.72 24.94 -38.36
CA ALA A 22 26.05 24.06 -37.25
C ALA A 22 25.04 22.89 -37.23
N GLU A 23 25.52 21.68 -37.54
CA GLU A 23 24.70 20.47 -37.50
C GLU A 23 24.40 20.15 -36.02
N LYS A 24 23.17 20.47 -35.59
CA LYS A 24 22.68 20.05 -34.27
C LYS A 24 22.59 18.53 -34.27
N ASN A 25 23.51 17.88 -33.56
CA ASN A 25 23.42 16.46 -33.23
C ASN A 25 22.21 16.29 -32.29
N VAL A 26 21.05 15.95 -32.86
CA VAL A 26 19.84 15.67 -32.08
C VAL A 26 19.95 14.21 -31.61
N PRO A 27 20.08 13.96 -30.29
CA PRO A 27 20.18 12.59 -29.79
C PRO A 27 18.91 11.81 -30.12
N ARG A 28 19.07 10.57 -30.59
CA ARG A 28 17.95 9.67 -30.88
C ARG A 28 17.45 9.07 -29.57
N THR A 29 16.29 9.51 -29.11
CA THR A 29 15.65 8.98 -27.90
C THR A 29 14.44 8.14 -28.28
N ILE A 30 14.30 6.98 -27.64
CA ILE A 30 13.08 6.18 -27.68
C ILE A 30 12.38 6.38 -26.34
N SER A 31 11.18 6.97 -26.37
CA SER A 31 10.35 7.14 -25.18
C SER A 31 9.34 5.99 -25.13
N VAL A 32 9.35 5.25 -24.02
CA VAL A 32 8.37 4.19 -23.76
C VAL A 32 7.59 4.54 -22.50
N THR A 33 6.29 4.27 -22.51
CA THR A 33 5.42 4.44 -21.33
C THR A 33 4.82 3.09 -21.00
N GLY A 34 5.18 2.55 -19.84
CA GLY A 34 4.58 1.34 -19.28
C GLY A 34 3.56 1.71 -18.21
N LYS A 35 2.36 1.13 -18.30
CA LYS A 35 1.33 1.24 -17.25
C LYS A 35 1.06 -0.14 -16.67
N GLY A 36 1.45 -0.34 -15.41
CA GLY A 36 1.02 -1.50 -14.62
C GLY A 36 -0.26 -1.15 -13.86
N THR A 37 -1.25 -2.03 -13.87
CA THR A 37 -2.43 -1.90 -13.01
C THR A 37 -2.61 -3.22 -12.28
N VAL A 38 -2.60 -3.18 -10.96
CA VAL A 38 -2.83 -4.34 -10.09
C VAL A 38 -4.16 -4.13 -9.41
N LYS A 39 -5.04 -5.13 -9.48
CA LYS A 39 -6.34 -5.13 -8.81
C LYS A 39 -6.25 -6.07 -7.61
N LEU A 40 -6.55 -5.56 -6.42
CA LEU A 40 -6.58 -6.32 -5.17
C LEU A 40 -7.99 -6.21 -4.59
N ASP A 41 -8.70 -7.33 -4.48
CA ASP A 41 -9.96 -7.39 -3.75
C ASP A 41 -9.67 -7.33 -2.25
N ASN A 42 -10.23 -6.32 -1.59
CA ASN A 42 -9.93 -6.00 -0.20
C ASN A 42 -11.14 -6.31 0.69
N GLU A 43 -11.63 -7.56 0.65
CA GLU A 43 -12.72 -8.01 1.50
C GLU A 43 -12.16 -8.69 2.75
N LYS A 44 -12.14 -7.96 3.87
CA LYS A 44 -11.79 -8.50 5.19
C LYS A 44 -12.90 -8.15 6.18
N ALA A 45 -13.42 -9.16 6.88
CA ALA A 45 -14.34 -8.99 8.00
C ALA A 45 -13.62 -9.35 9.30
N VAL A 46 -13.71 -8.48 10.30
CA VAL A 46 -13.18 -8.73 11.65
C VAL A 46 -14.36 -8.95 12.58
N ILE A 47 -14.36 -10.11 13.26
CA ILE A 47 -15.41 -10.49 14.22
C ILE A 47 -14.76 -10.59 15.60
N SER A 48 -15.29 -9.84 16.57
CA SER A 48 -14.86 -9.88 17.96
C SER A 48 -15.84 -10.70 18.78
N LEU A 49 -15.34 -11.72 19.48
CA LEU A 49 -16.13 -12.63 20.30
C LEU A 49 -15.61 -12.61 21.74
N SER A 50 -16.48 -12.84 22.71
CA SER A 50 -16.10 -12.89 24.12
C SER A 50 -16.79 -14.07 24.80
N VAL A 51 -16.00 -14.87 25.52
CA VAL A 51 -16.50 -15.99 26.32
C VAL A 51 -16.39 -15.62 27.78
N VAL A 52 -17.53 -15.61 28.47
CA VAL A 52 -17.64 -15.25 29.88
C VAL A 52 -18.12 -16.48 30.65
N THR A 53 -17.37 -16.85 31.68
CA THR A 53 -17.73 -17.91 32.63
C THR A 53 -17.85 -17.31 34.03
N ARG A 54 -18.77 -17.87 34.83
CA ARG A 54 -18.99 -17.49 36.22
C ARG A 54 -18.86 -18.74 37.07
N SER A 55 -18.13 -18.64 38.17
CA SER A 55 -18.01 -19.71 39.16
C SER A 55 -17.71 -19.12 40.54
N SER A 56 -17.99 -19.89 41.58
CA SER A 56 -17.62 -19.54 42.96
C SER A 56 -16.12 -19.57 43.22
N SER A 57 -15.36 -20.29 42.38
CA SER A 57 -13.89 -20.36 42.42
C SER A 57 -13.29 -19.76 41.14
N VAL A 58 -12.31 -18.87 41.31
CA VAL A 58 -11.56 -18.27 40.19
C VAL A 58 -10.86 -19.33 39.35
N LEU A 59 -10.32 -20.36 39.98
CA LEU A 59 -9.63 -21.44 39.29
C LEU A 59 -10.61 -22.22 38.41
N ALA A 60 -11.76 -22.61 38.97
CA ALA A 60 -12.80 -23.31 38.21
C ALA A 60 -13.35 -22.46 37.07
N ALA A 61 -13.60 -21.16 37.30
CA ALA A 61 -14.06 -20.24 36.26
C ALA A 61 -13.07 -20.15 35.09
N THR A 62 -11.77 -20.10 35.41
CA THR A 62 -10.69 -19.97 34.41
C THR A 62 -10.52 -21.26 33.62
N GLU A 63 -10.49 -22.42 34.27
CA GLU A 63 -10.39 -23.72 33.60
C GLU A 63 -11.58 -23.99 32.69
N ASP A 64 -12.80 -23.68 33.14
CA ASP A 64 -14.00 -23.82 32.31
C ASP A 64 -14.00 -22.83 31.15
N ASN A 65 -13.48 -21.62 31.34
CA ASN A 65 -13.34 -20.66 30.24
C ASN A 65 -12.34 -21.16 29.20
N ALA A 66 -11.19 -21.67 29.64
CA ALA A 66 -10.16 -22.20 28.77
C ALA A 66 -10.71 -23.35 27.89
N LYS A 67 -11.45 -24.29 28.48
CA LYS A 67 -12.10 -25.38 27.75
C LYS A 67 -13.11 -24.87 26.71
N LYS A 68 -13.92 -23.87 27.07
CA LYS A 68 -14.92 -23.29 26.15
C LYS A 68 -14.25 -22.51 25.02
N MET A 69 -13.22 -21.72 25.32
CA MET A 69 -12.43 -21.00 24.32
C MET A 69 -11.75 -21.97 23.34
N GLU A 70 -11.23 -23.09 23.84
CA GLU A 70 -10.65 -24.12 22.99
C GLU A 70 -11.68 -24.77 22.06
N ALA A 71 -12.89 -25.06 22.56
CA ALA A 71 -13.97 -25.58 21.73
C ALA A 71 -14.40 -24.59 20.63
N VAL A 72 -14.46 -23.30 20.96
CA VAL A 72 -14.75 -22.22 19.99
C VAL A 72 -13.66 -22.14 18.92
N ARG A 73 -12.38 -22.16 19.32
CA ARG A 73 -11.24 -22.19 18.39
C ARG A 73 -11.33 -23.40 17.45
N ASN A 74 -11.54 -24.59 17.99
CA ASN A 74 -11.64 -25.82 17.21
C ASN A 74 -12.82 -25.78 16.21
N SER A 75 -13.93 -25.15 16.60
CA SER A 75 -15.08 -24.97 15.72
C SER A 75 -14.76 -24.05 14.53
N PHE A 76 -14.02 -22.96 14.75
CA PHE A 76 -13.59 -22.07 13.67
C PHE A 76 -12.56 -22.72 12.74
N GLU A 77 -11.65 -23.51 13.29
CA GLU A 77 -10.71 -24.30 12.47
C GLU A 77 -11.46 -25.32 11.61
N ALA A 78 -12.50 -25.98 12.16
CA ALA A 78 -13.35 -26.90 11.40
C ALA A 78 -14.18 -26.20 10.29
N LEU A 79 -14.49 -24.91 10.46
CA LEU A 79 -15.12 -24.07 9.44
C LEU A 79 -14.15 -23.57 8.36
N GLY A 80 -12.85 -23.91 8.47
CA GLY A 80 -11.82 -23.53 7.50
C GLY A 80 -11.17 -22.16 7.76
N ILE A 81 -11.41 -21.56 8.93
CA ILE A 81 -10.69 -20.34 9.33
C ILE A 81 -9.28 -20.75 9.79
N GLY A 82 -8.27 -20.33 9.04
CA GLY A 82 -6.87 -20.59 9.38
C GLY A 82 -6.48 -20.02 10.75
N LYS A 83 -5.61 -20.73 11.47
CA LYS A 83 -5.14 -20.37 12.82
C LYS A 83 -4.54 -18.97 12.87
N GLU A 84 -3.91 -18.53 11.78
CA GLU A 84 -3.32 -17.21 11.61
C GLU A 84 -4.36 -16.07 11.65
N ASN A 85 -5.63 -16.38 11.43
CA ASN A 85 -6.74 -15.42 11.46
C ASN A 85 -7.48 -15.42 12.81
N ILE A 86 -7.09 -16.29 13.75
CA ILE A 86 -7.72 -16.41 15.08
C ILE A 86 -6.72 -15.86 16.11
N SER A 87 -7.10 -14.78 16.79
CA SER A 87 -6.28 -14.15 17.83
C SER A 87 -7.08 -13.88 19.09
N THR A 88 -6.49 -14.17 20.25
CA THR A 88 -7.06 -13.84 21.55
C THR A 88 -6.43 -12.55 22.05
N SER A 89 -7.21 -11.47 22.10
CA SER A 89 -6.67 -10.14 22.40
C SER A 89 -6.55 -9.84 23.90
N SER A 90 -7.42 -10.40 24.75
CA SER A 90 -7.48 -10.03 26.16
C SER A 90 -8.14 -11.09 27.02
N PHE A 91 -7.70 -11.19 28.27
CA PHE A 91 -8.30 -12.03 29.32
C PHE A 91 -8.50 -11.17 30.57
N TYR A 92 -9.71 -11.16 31.12
CA TYR A 92 -10.06 -10.38 32.31
C TYR A 92 -10.86 -11.22 33.29
N ILE A 93 -10.53 -11.10 34.58
CA ILE A 93 -11.27 -11.72 35.68
C ILE A 93 -11.89 -10.61 36.52
N GLN A 94 -13.20 -10.69 36.72
CA GLN A 94 -13.95 -9.75 37.54
C GLN A 94 -14.63 -10.49 38.69
N GLN A 95 -14.51 -9.96 39.91
CA GLN A 95 -15.35 -10.41 41.02
C GLN A 95 -16.76 -9.83 40.86
N GLU A 96 -17.76 -10.70 40.82
CA GLU A 96 -19.17 -10.30 40.76
C GLU A 96 -19.75 -10.31 42.18
N THR A 97 -20.09 -9.13 42.70
CA THR A 97 -20.77 -8.99 44.00
C THR A 97 -22.23 -8.63 43.74
N SER A 98 -23.15 -9.54 44.06
CA SER A 98 -24.59 -9.26 43.96
C SER A 98 -25.07 -8.57 45.24
N TYR A 99 -25.48 -7.31 45.13
CA TYR A 99 -26.18 -6.61 46.20
C TYR A 99 -27.68 -6.84 46.03
N SER A 100 -28.23 -7.82 46.76
CA SER A 100 -29.67 -7.93 46.94
C SER A 100 -30.06 -6.88 47.96
N ASN A 101 -30.52 -5.72 47.49
CA ASN A 101 -31.06 -4.67 48.36
C ASN A 101 -32.20 -5.27 49.20
N GLY A 102 -32.09 -5.14 50.52
CA GLY A 102 -33.12 -5.57 51.48
C GLY A 102 -34.35 -4.67 51.46
#